data_AF-A0A7X6SQQ8-F1
#
_entry.id   AF-A0A7X6SQQ8-F1
#
_cell.length_a   1.000
_cell.length_b   1.000
_cell.length_c   1.000
_cell.angle_alpha   90.00
_cell.angle_beta   90.00
_cell.angle_gamma   90.00
#
_symmetry.space_group_name_H-M   'P 1'
#
loop_
_entity.id
_entity.type
_entity.pdbx_description
1 polymer ?
#
loop_
_entity_poly.entity_id
_entity_poly.type
_entity_poly.pdbx_seq_one_letter_code
_entity_poly.pdbx_strand_id
1 'polypeptide(L)'
;EKPLGTGGAVKYAFQNTEGNDVLVLNGDTWFPLDLCRLMAFHSSEDSLFTLALKRMFDFDRYGTVSLYGNTILKFNEKKSCDEGLINGGIYVINRKFLESWKVPEVFSLEKDILEKNAGKSTLKGMIFDEPFLDIGIPEDYAKAEDISGKYFLK
;
A
#
# COMPACT_ATOMS: atom_id res chain seq x y z
N GLU A 1 16.85 -13.05 16.47
CA GLU A 1 15.69 -13.21 15.58
C GLU A 1 16.04 -12.66 14.20
N LYS A 2 15.44 -13.20 13.12
CA LYS A 2 15.69 -12.75 11.74
C LYS A 2 14.42 -12.09 11.19
N PRO A 3 14.48 -10.91 10.55
CA PRO A 3 13.31 -10.27 9.94
C PRO A 3 12.64 -11.18 8.89
N LEU A 4 11.31 -11.23 8.90
CA LEU A 4 10.50 -12.02 7.95
C LEU A 4 10.33 -11.36 6.56
N GLY A 5 10.85 -10.14 6.39
CA GLY A 5 10.50 -9.30 5.24
C GLY A 5 9.08 -8.75 5.33
N THR A 6 8.73 -7.83 4.42
CA THR A 6 7.42 -7.15 4.43
C THR A 6 6.27 -8.13 4.22
N GLY A 7 6.41 -9.07 3.29
CA GLY A 7 5.40 -10.08 2.99
C GLY A 7 5.27 -11.11 4.11
N GLY A 8 6.40 -11.55 4.67
CA GLY A 8 6.40 -12.49 5.79
C GLY A 8 5.76 -11.89 7.04
N ALA A 9 6.01 -10.61 7.33
CA ALA A 9 5.37 -9.88 8.42
C ALA A 9 3.84 -9.80 8.24
N VAL A 10 3.36 -9.48 7.03
CA VAL A 10 1.92 -9.48 6.72
C VAL A 10 1.30 -10.86 6.92
N LYS A 11 1.94 -11.92 6.39
CA LYS A 11 1.46 -13.30 6.52
C LYS A 11 1.44 -13.77 7.98
N TYR A 12 2.41 -13.35 8.78
CA TYR A 12 2.46 -13.63 10.22
C TYR A 12 1.34 -12.91 10.97
N ALA A 13 1.20 -11.59 10.79
CA ALA A 13 0.16 -10.78 11.45
C ALA A 13 -1.24 -11.27 11.10
N PHE A 14 -1.46 -11.67 9.84
CA PHE A 14 -2.71 -12.19 9.33
C PHE A 14 -3.28 -13.38 10.12
N GLN A 15 -2.43 -14.21 10.75
CA GLN A 15 -2.86 -15.35 11.57
C GLN A 15 -3.73 -14.91 12.77
N ASN A 16 -3.64 -13.65 13.17
CA ASN A 16 -4.38 -13.06 14.29
C ASN A 16 -5.52 -12.14 13.83
N THR A 17 -5.91 -12.22 12.56
CA THR A 17 -7.00 -11.42 11.99
C THR A 17 -8.22 -12.29 11.68
N GLU A 18 -9.39 -11.68 11.65
CA GLU A 18 -10.66 -12.31 11.26
C GLU A 18 -11.23 -11.64 9.99
N GLY A 19 -12.30 -12.19 9.43
CA GLY A 19 -12.98 -11.63 8.25
C GLY A 19 -12.36 -12.03 6.90
N ASN A 20 -13.12 -11.77 5.83
CA ASN A 20 -12.72 -12.16 4.47
C ASN A 20 -11.74 -11.19 3.82
N ASP A 21 -11.76 -9.91 4.20
CA ASP A 21 -10.87 -8.89 3.68
C ASP A 21 -10.14 -8.23 4.83
N VAL A 22 -8.81 -8.11 4.70
CA VAL A 22 -7.92 -7.64 5.75
C VAL A 22 -7.29 -6.33 5.33
N LEU A 23 -7.42 -5.32 6.17
CA LEU A 23 -6.77 -4.03 6.00
C LEU A 23 -5.34 -4.10 6.55
N VAL A 24 -4.37 -3.68 5.74
CA VAL A 24 -2.94 -3.66 6.09
C VAL A 24 -2.40 -2.26 5.84
N LEU A 25 -1.64 -1.73 6.79
CA LEU A 25 -1.02 -0.41 6.71
C LEU A 25 0.46 -0.52 7.03
N ASN A 26 1.29 0.22 6.29
CA ASN A 26 2.67 0.47 6.66
C ASN A 26 2.72 1.26 7.98
N GLY A 27 3.63 0.88 8.88
CA GLY A 27 3.73 1.46 10.22
C GLY A 27 4.42 2.84 10.26
N ASP A 28 5.05 3.25 9.17
CA ASP A 28 5.81 4.49 9.01
C ASP A 28 5.14 5.48 8.06
N THR A 29 3.89 5.25 7.68
CA THR A 29 3.17 6.10 6.72
C THR A 29 1.98 6.77 7.37
N TRP A 30 1.88 8.09 7.26
CA TRP A 30 0.65 8.83 7.57
C TRP A 30 -0.07 9.20 6.27
N PHE A 31 -1.20 8.54 6.03
CA PHE A 31 -2.05 8.77 4.87
C PHE A 31 -3.52 8.67 5.30
N PRO A 32 -4.15 9.79 5.75
CA PRO A 32 -5.44 9.78 6.43
C PRO A 32 -6.61 9.72 5.43
N LEU A 33 -6.62 8.69 4.59
CA LEU A 33 -7.67 8.43 3.61
C LEU A 33 -8.91 7.77 4.24
N ASP A 34 -10.04 7.87 3.54
CA ASP A 34 -11.27 7.17 3.93
C ASP A 34 -11.14 5.65 3.71
N LEU A 35 -10.89 4.93 4.80
CA LEU A 35 -10.74 3.46 4.80
C LEU A 35 -12.05 2.74 4.40
N CYS A 36 -13.21 3.31 4.74
CA CYS A 36 -14.50 2.73 4.35
C CYS A 36 -14.68 2.81 2.83
N ARG A 37 -14.27 3.95 2.23
CA ARG A 37 -14.27 4.13 0.78
C ARG A 37 -13.33 3.16 0.08
N LEU A 38 -12.14 2.91 0.64
CA LEU A 38 -11.20 1.91 0.10
C LEU A 38 -11.78 0.48 0.16
N MET A 39 -12.40 0.10 1.28
CA MET A 39 -13.05 -1.21 1.42
C MET A 39 -14.25 -1.38 0.48
N ALA A 40 -15.08 -0.35 0.34
CA ALA A 40 -16.21 -0.37 -0.59
C ALA A 40 -15.73 -0.52 -2.05
N PHE A 41 -14.65 0.17 -2.42
CA PHE A 41 -14.02 0.02 -3.72
C PHE A 41 -13.52 -1.40 -3.96
N HIS A 42 -12.79 -1.97 -2.99
CA HIS A 42 -12.29 -3.35 -3.05
C HIS A 42 -13.40 -4.36 -3.35
N SER A 43 -14.52 -4.23 -2.63
CA SER A 43 -15.71 -5.07 -2.83
C SER A 43 -16.37 -4.83 -4.18
N SER A 44 -16.51 -3.57 -4.62
CA SER A 44 -17.17 -3.24 -5.90
C SER A 44 -16.40 -3.71 -7.12
N GLU A 45 -15.06 -3.82 -7.01
CA GLU A 45 -14.19 -4.28 -8.09
C GLU A 45 -13.99 -5.82 -8.09
N ASP A 46 -14.57 -6.54 -7.12
CA ASP A 46 -14.29 -7.96 -6.85
C ASP A 46 -12.77 -8.23 -6.82
N SER A 47 -12.03 -7.32 -6.18
CA SER A 47 -10.58 -7.34 -6.17
C SER A 47 -10.06 -8.38 -5.18
N LEU A 48 -8.92 -9.01 -5.47
CA LEU A 48 -8.23 -9.86 -4.49
C LEU A 48 -7.21 -9.07 -3.66
N PHE A 49 -6.75 -7.94 -4.18
CA PHE A 49 -5.79 -7.08 -3.52
C PHE A 49 -5.93 -5.66 -4.08
N THR A 50 -6.30 -4.72 -3.22
CA THR A 50 -6.41 -3.30 -3.55
C THR A 50 -5.34 -2.48 -2.85
N LEU A 51 -4.70 -1.56 -3.57
CA LEU A 51 -3.75 -0.58 -3.05
C LEU A 51 -4.41 0.80 -3.03
N ALA A 52 -4.21 1.53 -1.93
CA ALA A 52 -4.35 2.98 -1.97
C ALA A 52 -3.11 3.59 -2.65
N LEU A 53 -3.35 4.42 -3.67
CA LEU A 53 -2.31 5.10 -4.43
C LEU A 53 -2.34 6.58 -4.13
N LYS A 54 -1.15 7.17 -3.97
CA LYS A 54 -0.99 8.61 -3.80
C LYS A 54 -0.44 9.21 -5.09
N ARG A 55 -1.06 10.30 -5.56
CA ARG A 55 -0.47 11.15 -6.61
C ARG A 55 0.62 12.02 -6.01
N MET A 56 1.79 11.99 -6.60
CA MET A 56 2.96 12.76 -6.20
C MET A 56 3.48 13.58 -7.38
N PHE A 57 4.12 14.70 -7.05
CA PHE A 57 4.75 15.62 -7.98
C PHE A 57 6.19 15.86 -7.57
N ASP A 58 7.06 16.07 -8.55
CA ASP A 58 8.48 16.43 -8.37
C ASP A 58 9.21 15.56 -7.33
N PHE A 59 9.26 14.24 -7.57
CA PHE A 59 9.85 13.28 -6.63
C PHE A 59 10.81 12.30 -7.31
N ASP A 60 11.76 11.75 -6.54
CA ASP A 60 12.74 10.76 -7.00
C ASP A 60 12.90 9.55 -6.06
N ARG A 61 12.32 9.61 -4.86
CA ARG A 61 12.52 8.62 -3.79
C ARG A 61 11.61 7.38 -3.88
N TYR A 62 10.55 7.46 -4.69
CA TYR A 62 9.51 6.43 -4.80
C TYR A 62 9.49 5.79 -6.18
N GLY A 63 9.13 4.50 -6.22
CA GLY A 63 8.75 3.83 -7.46
C GLY A 63 7.33 4.24 -7.85
N THR A 64 6.99 4.11 -9.13
CA THR A 64 5.68 4.50 -9.64
C THR A 64 4.80 3.31 -10.02
N VAL A 65 3.50 3.44 -9.83
CA VAL A 65 2.48 2.46 -10.19
C VAL A 65 1.76 2.93 -11.45
N SER A 66 1.67 2.08 -12.46
CA SER A 66 0.89 2.36 -13.67
C SER A 66 -0.44 1.63 -13.64
N LEU A 67 -1.51 2.31 -14.07
CA LEU A 67 -2.87 1.77 -14.11
C LEU A 67 -3.39 1.63 -15.54
N TYR A 68 -4.31 0.70 -15.75
CA TYR A 68 -5.25 0.66 -16.87
C TYR A 68 -6.67 0.51 -16.30
N GLY A 69 -7.45 1.60 -16.37
CA GLY A 69 -8.62 1.75 -15.52
C GLY A 69 -8.22 1.66 -14.05
N ASN A 70 -8.82 0.72 -13.32
CA ASN A 70 -8.49 0.45 -11.91
C ASN A 70 -7.44 -0.64 -11.74
N THR A 71 -7.02 -1.32 -12.81
CA THR A 71 -6.09 -2.46 -12.74
C THR A 71 -4.65 -1.99 -12.70
N ILE A 72 -3.85 -2.53 -11.78
CA ILE A 72 -2.42 -2.25 -11.72
C ILE A 72 -1.69 -3.02 -12.81
N LEU A 73 -1.03 -2.30 -13.72
CA LEU A 73 -0.29 -2.88 -14.83
C LEU A 73 1.15 -3.22 -14.47
N LYS A 74 1.83 -2.33 -13.76
CA LYS A 74 3.24 -2.46 -13.43
C LYS A 74 3.65 -1.55 -12.28
N PHE A 75 4.69 -1.98 -11.58
CA PHE A 75 5.47 -1.18 -10.66
C PHE A 75 6.77 -0.83 -11.37
N ASN A 76 7.17 0.44 -11.30
CA ASN A 76 8.38 0.94 -11.92
C ASN A 76 9.36 1.33 -10.82
N GLU A 77 10.63 1.04 -11.03
CA GLU A 77 11.72 1.40 -10.12
C GLU A 77 11.81 2.92 -9.91
N LYS A 78 12.47 3.28 -8.80
CA LYS A 78 12.66 4.67 -8.37
C LYS A 78 13.42 5.47 -9.43
N LYS A 79 12.88 6.62 -9.80
CA LYS A 79 13.51 7.60 -10.70
C LYS A 79 12.87 8.96 -10.50
N SER A 80 13.58 10.02 -10.86
CA SER A 80 13.00 11.36 -10.93
C SER A 80 11.78 11.38 -11.86
N CYS A 81 10.66 11.88 -11.34
CA CYS A 81 9.37 12.00 -12.02
C CYS A 81 8.73 13.35 -11.67
N ASP A 82 8.28 14.06 -12.69
CA ASP A 82 7.50 15.30 -12.53
C ASP A 82 6.13 14.99 -11.91
N GLU A 83 5.51 13.88 -12.32
CA GLU A 83 4.24 13.41 -11.80
C GLU A 83 4.17 11.87 -11.85
N GLY A 84 3.55 11.27 -10.83
CA GLY A 84 3.31 9.83 -10.82
C GLY A 84 2.42 9.37 -9.68
N LEU A 85 1.92 8.14 -9.79
CA LEU A 85 1.24 7.45 -8.69
C LEU A 85 2.25 6.59 -7.94
N ILE A 86 2.26 6.68 -6.62
CA ILE A 86 3.08 5.84 -5.75
C ILE A 86 2.20 4.86 -4.97
N ASN A 87 2.80 3.77 -4.49
CA ASN A 87 2.16 2.92 -3.50
C ASN A 87 2.03 3.69 -2.17
N GLY A 88 0.81 3.89 -1.69
CA GLY A 88 0.52 4.63 -0.47
C GLY A 88 0.68 3.83 0.82
N GLY A 89 1.10 2.55 0.76
CA GLY A 89 1.34 1.74 1.95
C GLY A 89 0.08 1.29 2.67
N ILE A 90 -1.11 1.44 2.08
CA ILE A 90 -2.39 0.99 2.63
C ILE A 90 -3.02 0.02 1.64
N TYR A 91 -3.46 -1.13 2.15
CA TYR A 91 -3.92 -2.26 1.36
C TYR A 91 -5.19 -2.87 1.93
N VAL A 92 -6.07 -3.36 1.04
CA VAL A 92 -7.11 -4.32 1.39
C VAL A 92 -6.82 -5.62 0.66
N ILE A 93 -6.68 -6.72 1.41
CA ILE A 93 -6.26 -8.01 0.88
C ILE A 93 -7.33 -9.05 1.18
N ASN A 94 -7.80 -9.75 0.16
CA ASN A 94 -8.69 -10.87 0.34
C ASN A 94 -7.96 -12.05 1.02
N ARG A 95 -8.55 -12.58 2.08
CA ARG A 95 -8.04 -13.70 2.90
C ARG A 95 -7.68 -14.90 2.05
N LYS A 96 -8.57 -15.35 1.16
CA LYS A 96 -8.33 -16.55 0.34
C LYS A 96 -7.17 -16.33 -0.62
N PHE A 97 -7.01 -15.11 -1.14
CA PHE A 97 -5.86 -14.77 -1.96
C PHE A 97 -4.55 -14.85 -1.17
N LEU A 98 -4.52 -14.27 0.03
CA LEU A 98 -3.35 -14.32 0.92
C LEU A 98 -2.98 -15.76 1.30
N GLU A 99 -3.96 -16.56 1.68
CA GLU A 99 -3.78 -17.98 2.02
C GLU A 99 -3.27 -18.81 0.83
N SER A 100 -3.57 -18.40 -0.40
CA SER A 100 -3.08 -19.07 -1.61
C SER A 100 -1.60 -18.83 -1.92
N TRP A 101 -0.94 -17.89 -1.23
CA TRP A 101 0.45 -17.52 -1.52
C TRP A 101 1.43 -18.66 -1.22
N LYS A 102 2.04 -19.17 -2.29
CA LYS A 102 3.12 -20.17 -2.27
C LYS A 102 4.49 -19.46 -2.25
N VAL A 103 4.86 -18.97 -1.08
CA VAL A 103 6.08 -18.17 -0.84
C VAL A 103 6.86 -18.74 0.34
N PRO A 104 8.19 -18.54 0.40
CA PRO A 104 8.99 -18.89 1.59
C PRO A 104 8.54 -18.08 2.82
N GLU A 105 9.06 -18.44 3.99
CA GLU A 105 8.76 -17.71 5.24
C GLU A 105 9.26 -16.25 5.19
N VAL A 106 10.43 -16.02 4.60
CA VAL A 106 11.02 -14.69 4.43
C VAL A 106 10.82 -14.23 2.98
N PHE A 107 9.99 -13.21 2.75
CA PHE A 107 9.71 -12.69 1.40
C PHE A 107 9.26 -11.22 1.41
N SER A 108 9.35 -10.55 0.26
CA SER A 108 8.89 -9.17 0.08
C SER A 108 7.48 -9.15 -0.48
N LEU A 109 6.58 -8.37 0.13
CA LEU A 109 5.23 -8.17 -0.39
C LEU A 109 5.28 -7.56 -1.80
N GLU A 110 6.14 -6.56 -1.97
CA GLU A 110 6.30 -5.81 -3.21
C GLU A 110 6.83 -6.69 -4.34
N LYS A 111 7.99 -7.33 -4.13
CA LYS A 111 8.66 -8.11 -5.19
C LYS A 111 8.02 -9.46 -5.43
N ASP A 112 7.60 -10.14 -4.36
CA ASP A 112 7.15 -11.53 -4.49
C ASP A 112 5.65 -11.67 -4.71
N ILE A 113 4.84 -10.66 -4.37
CA ILE A 113 3.39 -10.69 -4.56
C ILE A 113 2.95 -9.60 -5.56
N LEU A 114 3.23 -8.33 -5.29
CA LEU A 114 2.67 -7.23 -6.08
C LEU A 114 3.21 -7.24 -7.52
N GLU A 115 4.53 -7.22 -7.70
CA GLU A 115 5.15 -7.23 -9.03
C GLU A 115 4.77 -8.47 -9.86
N LYS A 116 4.73 -9.65 -9.24
CA LYS A 116 4.36 -10.91 -9.92
C LYS A 116 2.87 -11.02 -10.29
N ASN A 117 2.02 -10.18 -9.71
CA ASN A 117 0.59 -10.14 -10.02
C ASN A 117 0.16 -8.87 -10.77
N ALA A 118 1.10 -7.96 -11.05
CA ALA A 118 0.84 -6.81 -11.92
C ALA A 118 0.42 -7.27 -13.32
N GLY A 119 -0.51 -6.54 -13.94
CA GLY A 119 -1.10 -6.87 -15.24
C GLY A 119 -2.22 -7.92 -15.19
N LYS A 120 -2.46 -8.56 -14.04
CA LYS A 120 -3.61 -9.44 -13.80
C LYS A 120 -4.79 -8.63 -13.25
N SER A 121 -6.01 -9.14 -13.41
CA SER A 121 -7.22 -8.52 -12.84
C SER A 121 -7.27 -8.53 -11.31
N THR A 122 -6.37 -9.27 -10.65
CA THR A 122 -6.34 -9.43 -9.20
C THR A 122 -5.94 -8.16 -8.45
N LEU A 123 -5.06 -7.34 -9.03
CA LEU A 123 -4.55 -6.12 -8.40
C LEU A 123 -5.30 -4.89 -8.86
N LYS A 124 -5.88 -4.16 -7.91
CA LYS A 124 -6.56 -2.88 -8.16
C LYS A 124 -5.89 -1.74 -7.42
N GLY A 125 -5.95 -0.54 -7.99
CA GLY A 125 -5.44 0.68 -7.39
C GLY A 125 -6.54 1.73 -7.30
N MET A 126 -6.70 2.34 -6.13
CA MET A 126 -7.58 3.48 -5.92
C MET A 126 -6.76 4.72 -5.59
N ILE A 127 -6.98 5.81 -6.31
CA ILE A 127 -6.22 7.05 -6.14
C ILE A 127 -6.88 7.92 -5.07
N PHE A 128 -6.05 8.40 -4.15
CA PHE A 128 -6.40 9.31 -3.06
C PHE A 128 -5.55 10.58 -3.15
N ASP A 129 -6.14 11.71 -2.76
CA ASP A 129 -5.50 13.04 -2.83
C ASP A 129 -5.27 13.66 -1.45
N GLU A 130 -5.51 12.89 -0.41
CA GLU A 130 -5.26 13.24 0.98
C GLU A 130 -3.75 13.45 1.22
N PRO A 131 -3.37 14.22 2.25
CA PRO A 131 -1.98 14.39 2.62
C PRO A 131 -1.25 13.05 2.79
N PHE A 132 0.03 13.01 2.45
CA PHE A 132 0.85 11.81 2.56
C PHE A 132 2.18 12.20 3.20
N LEU A 133 2.58 11.47 4.24
CA LEU A 133 3.91 11.56 4.82
C LEU A 133 4.51 10.18 5.04
N ASP A 134 5.78 10.07 4.73
CA ASP A 134 6.63 8.93 5.05
C ASP A 134 7.52 9.30 6.24
N ILE A 135 7.15 8.83 7.43
CA ILE A 135 7.80 9.15 8.70
C ILE A 135 9.20 8.50 8.77
N GLY A 136 9.48 7.51 7.92
CA GLY A 136 10.82 6.95 7.76
C GLY A 136 11.83 7.93 7.15
N ILE A 137 11.34 9.03 6.58
CA ILE A 137 12.16 10.07 5.97
C ILE A 137 12.41 11.20 6.99
N PRO A 138 13.66 11.54 7.34
CA PRO A 138 13.97 12.59 8.32
C PRO A 138 13.33 13.94 8.01
N GLU A 139 13.28 14.33 6.73
CA GLU A 139 12.67 15.59 6.31
C GLU A 139 11.15 15.61 6.49
N ASP A 140 10.47 14.47 6.35
CA ASP A 140 9.02 14.36 6.54
C ASP A 140 8.67 14.12 8.01
N TYR A 141 9.54 13.45 8.77
CA TYR A 141 9.44 13.35 10.23
C TYR A 141 9.38 14.74 10.87
N ALA A 142 10.23 15.67 10.44
CA ALA A 142 10.20 17.05 10.94
C ALA A 142 8.85 17.77 10.69
N LYS A 143 8.14 17.41 9.60
CA LYS A 143 6.81 17.94 9.30
C LYS A 143 5.69 17.25 10.10
N ALA A 144 5.94 16.07 10.67
CA ALA A 144 4.96 15.34 11.45
C ALA A 144 4.59 16.06 12.76
N GLU A 145 5.51 16.85 13.33
CA GLU A 145 5.25 17.68 14.52
C GLU A 145 4.12 18.69 14.26
N ASP A 146 4.10 19.34 13.09
CA ASP A 146 3.07 20.31 12.71
C ASP A 146 1.68 19.66 12.50
N ILE A 147 1.64 18.37 12.15
CA ILE A 147 0.39 17.62 11.93
C ILE A 147 -0.26 17.21 13.25
N SER A 148 0.53 16.88 14.26
CA SER A 148 0.03 16.49 15.59
C SER A 148 -0.91 17.56 16.17
N GLY A 149 -0.54 18.83 16.05
CA GLY A 149 -1.34 19.97 16.49
C GLY A 149 -2.64 20.20 15.70
N LYS A 150 -2.68 19.80 14.43
CA LYS A 150 -3.81 20.08 13.53
C LYS A 150 -4.84 18.95 13.48
N TYR A 151 -4.40 17.70 13.60
CA TYR A 151 -5.23 16.51 13.36
C TYR A 151 -5.46 15.63 14.60
N PHE A 152 -4.59 15.70 15.62
CA PHE A 152 -4.65 14.80 16.78
C PHE A 152 -4.92 15.52 18.10
N LEU A 153 -4.58 16.81 18.21
CA LEU A 153 -4.90 17.63 19.37
C LEU A 153 -6.21 18.41 19.13
N LYS A 154 -7.34 17.74 19.35
CA LYS A 154 -8.64 18.37 19.59
C LYS A 154 -9.32 17.72 20.78
#